data_AF-A0A535XZW4-F1
#
_entry.id   AF-A0A535XZW4-F1
#
_cell.length_a   1.000
_cell.length_b   1.000
_cell.length_c   1.000
_cell.angle_alpha   90.00
_cell.angle_beta   90.00
_cell.angle_gamma   90.00
#
_symmetry.space_group_name_H-M   'P 1'
#
loop_
_entity.id
_entity.type
_entity.pdbx_description
1 polymer ?
#
loop_
_entity_poly.entity_id
_entity_poly.type
_entity_poly.pdbx_seq_one_letter_code
_entity_poly.pdbx_strand_id
1 'polypeptide(L)'
;MTRYMLSVHSVEGEVREPMSPEDMQHSWQQIGILEAEMKSTGAWLFSGRLHEPETATVVRVANGEILTTDGPFAEAREHLGGFYIINA
;
A
#
# COMPACT_ATOMS: atom_id res chain seq x y z
N MET A 1 -0.76 -9.57 21.83
CA MET A 1 -0.21 -8.61 20.85
C MET A 1 -1.35 -8.11 20.01
N THR A 2 -1.42 -6.80 19.80
CA THR A 2 -2.45 -6.17 18.98
C THR A 2 -1.94 -6.09 17.55
N ARG A 3 -2.83 -6.26 16.58
CA ARG A 3 -2.48 -6.15 15.16
C ARG A 3 -2.86 -4.77 14.66
N TYR A 4 -1.95 -4.16 13.91
CA TYR A 4 -2.15 -2.85 13.29
C TYR A 4 -1.93 -2.95 11.78
N MET A 5 -2.69 -2.17 11.03
CA MET A 5 -2.46 -1.93 9.61
C MET A 5 -1.94 -0.51 9.44
N LEU A 6 -0.76 -0.38 8.86
CA LEU A 6 -0.19 0.91 8.44
C LEU A 6 -0.49 1.07 6.95
N SER A 7 -1.41 1.97 6.59
CA SER A 7 -1.76 2.25 5.20
C SER A 7 -0.92 3.37 4.62
N VAL A 8 -0.44 3.18 3.39
CA VAL A 8 0.22 4.21 2.59
C VAL A 8 -0.75 4.65 1.52
N HIS A 9 -1.03 5.95 1.47
CA HIS A 9 -1.96 6.54 0.50
C HIS A 9 -1.21 7.37 -0.54
N SER A 10 -1.67 7.29 -1.79
CA SER A 10 -1.24 8.14 -2.90
C SER A 10 -2.42 8.96 -3.41
N VAL A 11 -2.15 10.16 -3.91
CA VAL A 11 -3.14 11.00 -4.61
C VAL A 11 -2.94 10.80 -6.10
N GLU A 12 -4.01 10.45 -6.81
CA GLU A 12 -3.98 10.26 -8.25
C GLU A 12 -3.61 11.58 -8.96
N GLY A 13 -2.70 11.51 -9.94
CA GLY A 13 -2.24 12.67 -10.70
C GLY A 13 -1.42 13.70 -9.91
N GLU A 14 -1.07 13.42 -8.65
CA GLU A 14 -0.20 14.30 -7.87
C GLU A 14 1.22 14.26 -8.43
N VAL A 15 1.62 15.36 -9.08
CA VAL A 15 3.00 15.58 -9.49
C VAL A 15 3.82 15.88 -8.24
N ARG A 16 4.48 14.84 -7.71
CA ARG A 16 5.52 15.01 -6.71
C ARG A 16 6.79 15.48 -7.41
N GLU A 17 7.47 16.47 -6.83
CA GLU A 17 8.83 16.80 -7.24
C GLU A 17 9.66 15.52 -7.19
N PRO A 18 10.29 15.11 -8.31
CA PRO A 18 11.08 13.90 -8.33
C PRO A 18 12.21 14.06 -7.32
N MET A 19 12.29 13.11 -6.38
CA MET A 19 13.42 13.04 -5.45
C MET A 19 14.71 12.91 -6.25
N SER A 20 15.79 13.51 -5.75
CA SER A 20 17.11 13.27 -6.34
C SER A 20 17.45 11.77 -6.24
N PRO A 21 18.31 11.24 -7.14
CA PRO A 21 18.74 9.84 -7.05
C PRO A 21 19.35 9.48 -5.69
N GLU A 22 20.06 10.43 -5.06
CA GLU A 22 20.65 10.28 -3.73
C GLU A 22 19.56 10.18 -2.65
N ASP A 23 18.57 11.07 -2.68
CA ASP A 23 17.46 11.05 -1.71
C ASP A 23 16.61 9.78 -1.84
N MET A 24 16.37 9.32 -3.07
CA MET A 24 15.68 8.05 -3.32
C MET A 24 16.47 6.88 -2.72
N GLN A 25 17.77 6.81 -2.99
CA GLN A 25 18.64 5.75 -2.48
C GLN A 25 18.68 5.76 -0.95
N HIS A 26 18.77 6.93 -0.33
CA HIS A 26 18.75 7.08 1.11
C HIS A 26 17.41 6.63 1.70
N SER A 27 16.28 7.03 1.11
CA SER A 27 14.94 6.61 1.53
C SER A 27 14.77 5.09 1.47
N TRP A 28 15.20 4.45 0.37
CA TRP A 28 15.16 2.99 0.23
C TRP A 28 16.03 2.27 1.26
N GLN A 29 17.20 2.82 1.61
CA GLN A 29 18.05 2.27 2.67
C GLN A 29 17.37 2.35 4.04
N GLN A 30 16.80 3.50 4.40
CA GLN A 30 16.08 3.68 5.67
C GLN A 30 14.89 2.72 5.78
N ILE A 31 14.11 2.58 4.70
CA ILE A 31 13.01 1.61 4.65
C ILE A 31 13.56 0.21 4.88
N GLY A 32 14.62 -0.20 4.17
CA GLY A 32 15.22 -1.54 4.31
C GLY A 32 15.68 -1.86 5.73
N ILE A 33 16.28 -0.89 6.44
CA ILE A 33 16.69 -1.03 7.84
C ILE A 33 15.46 -1.27 8.72
N LEU A 34 14.43 -0.41 8.60
CA LEU A 34 13.20 -0.54 9.37
C LEU A 34 12.50 -1.88 9.11
N GLU A 35 12.41 -2.32 7.85
CA GLU A 35 11.82 -3.62 7.51
C GLU A 35 12.59 -4.78 8.16
N ALA A 36 13.93 -4.71 8.18
CA ALA A 36 14.78 -5.73 8.80
C ALA A 36 14.59 -5.79 10.32
N GLU A 37 14.47 -4.65 10.99
CA GLU A 37 14.19 -4.56 12.42
C GLU A 37 12.80 -5.10 12.77
N MET A 38 11.77 -4.74 12.00
CA MET A 38 10.42 -5.28 12.21
C MET A 38 10.38 -6.80 12.01
N LYS A 39 11.15 -7.33 11.05
CA LYS A 39 11.26 -8.78 10.83
C LYS A 39 12.03 -9.48 11.96
N SER A 40 13.14 -8.92 12.43
CA SER A 40 13.96 -9.54 13.47
C SER A 40 13.26 -9.62 14.83
N THR A 41 12.35 -8.69 15.09
CA THR A 41 11.53 -8.63 16.32
C THR A 41 10.24 -9.44 16.24
N GLY A 42 9.90 -10.00 15.07
CA GLY A 42 8.60 -10.67 14.84
C GLY A 42 7.41 -9.71 14.78
N ALA A 43 7.66 -8.40 14.70
CA ALA A 43 6.63 -7.39 14.52
C ALA A 43 6.02 -7.44 13.11
N TRP A 44 6.82 -7.76 12.08
CA TRP A 44 6.33 -7.85 10.70
C TRP A 44 5.46 -9.09 10.46
N LEU A 45 4.24 -8.90 9.99
CA LEU A 45 3.36 -9.99 9.54
C LEU A 45 3.26 -10.06 8.02
N PHE A 46 3.00 -8.93 7.35
CA PHE A 46 2.81 -8.87 5.91
C PHE A 46 3.03 -7.46 5.39
N SER A 47 3.41 -7.32 4.13
CA SER A 47 3.31 -6.03 3.42
C SER A 47 2.95 -6.25 1.95
N GLY A 48 2.31 -5.25 1.37
CA GLY A 48 2.01 -5.21 -0.05
C GLY A 48 2.23 -3.81 -0.60
N ARG A 49 3.07 -3.69 -1.63
CA ARG A 49 3.09 -2.51 -2.50
C ARG A 49 2.07 -2.75 -3.60
N LEU A 50 1.13 -1.82 -3.76
CA LEU A 50 0.05 -1.95 -4.73
C LEU A 50 0.42 -1.18 -5.99
N HIS A 51 -0.18 -1.58 -7.10
CA HIS A 51 -0.18 -0.80 -8.32
C HIS A 51 -1.17 0.35 -8.22
N GLU A 52 -1.13 1.26 -9.20
CA GLU A 52 -2.06 2.39 -9.30
C GLU A 52 -3.53 1.92 -9.38
N PRO A 53 -4.49 2.72 -8.89
CA PRO A 53 -5.88 2.30 -8.69
C PRO A 53 -6.58 1.85 -9.98
N GLU A 54 -6.15 2.29 -11.15
CA GLU A 54 -6.72 1.92 -12.45
C GLU A 54 -6.45 0.45 -12.80
N THR A 55 -5.47 -0.17 -12.14
CA THR A 55 -5.16 -1.61 -12.31
C THR A 55 -6.07 -2.52 -11.47
N ALA A 56 -6.89 -1.95 -10.59
CA ALA A 56 -7.76 -2.72 -9.72
C ALA A 56 -8.97 -3.31 -10.47
N THR A 57 -9.52 -4.38 -9.91
CA THR A 57 -10.82 -4.92 -10.31
C THR A 57 -11.62 -5.21 -9.05
N VAL A 58 -12.83 -4.68 -8.98
CA VAL A 58 -13.75 -4.87 -7.86
C VAL A 58 -14.69 -6.03 -8.20
N VAL A 59 -14.77 -7.00 -7.29
CA VAL A 59 -15.71 -8.11 -7.36
C VAL A 59 -16.83 -7.89 -6.35
N ARG A 60 -18.08 -7.88 -6.81
CA ARG A 60 -19.28 -7.74 -5.96
C ARG A 60 -20.21 -8.93 -6.19
N VAL A 61 -20.66 -9.54 -5.10
CA VAL A 61 -21.71 -10.57 -5.13
C VAL A 61 -23.04 -9.93 -4.77
N ALA A 62 -24.03 -10.04 -5.66
CA ALA A 62 -25.38 -9.55 -5.42
C ALA A 62 -26.39 -10.55 -5.99
N ASN A 63 -27.40 -10.93 -5.20
CA ASN A 63 -28.46 -11.88 -5.60
C ASN A 63 -27.94 -13.24 -6.13
N GLY A 64 -26.78 -13.69 -5.66
CA GLY A 64 -26.15 -14.93 -6.13
C GLY A 64 -25.38 -14.80 -7.45
N GLU A 65 -25.32 -13.61 -8.04
CA GLU A 65 -24.53 -13.30 -9.23
C GLU A 65 -23.23 -12.57 -8.86
N ILE A 66 -22.19 -12.81 -9.64
CA ILE A 66 -20.88 -12.15 -9.51
C ILE A 66 -20.80 -11.05 -10.57
N LEU A 67 -20.61 -9.82 -10.11
CA LEU A 67 -20.31 -8.66 -10.96
C LEU A 67 -18.85 -8.23 -10.74
N THR A 68 -18.15 -7.98 -11.83
CA THR A 68 -16.79 -7.41 -11.82
C THR A 68 -16.80 -6.03 -12.47
N THR A 69 -16.11 -5.07 -11.88
CA THR A 69 -15.91 -3.73 -12.44
C THR A 69 -14.44 -3.34 -12.36
N ASP A 70 -13.90 -2.82 -13.46
CA ASP A 70 -12.52 -2.33 -13.51
C ASP A 70 -12.38 -1.01 -12.74
N GLY A 71 -11.19 -0.75 -12.21
CA GLY A 71 -10.87 0.40 -11.38
C GLY A 71 -11.04 0.16 -9.87
N PRO A 72 -10.84 1.21 -9.05
CA PRO A 72 -10.86 1.11 -7.60
C PRO A 72 -12.28 0.87 -7.05
N PHE A 73 -12.36 0.45 -5.78
CA PHE A 73 -13.64 0.23 -5.09
C PHE A 73 -14.51 1.49 -4.96
N ALA A 74 -13.87 2.63 -4.71
CA ALA A 74 -14.53 3.92 -4.58
C ALA A 74 -13.72 4.96 -5.35
N GLU A 75 -14.44 5.89 -5.98
CA GLU A 75 -13.82 7.13 -6.46
C GLU A 75 -13.37 7.93 -5.25
N ALA A 76 -12.07 8.18 -5.16
CA ALA A 76 -11.47 8.90 -4.06
C ALA A 76 -10.34 9.79 -4.55
N ARG A 77 -10.04 10.86 -3.80
CA ARG A 77 -8.85 11.66 -4.05
C ARG A 77 -7.57 10.90 -3.67
N GLU A 78 -7.65 10.07 -2.63
CA GLU A 78 -6.54 9.30 -2.08
C GLU A 78 -6.85 7.81 -2.19
N HIS A 79 -5.92 7.06 -2.78
CA HIS A 79 -6.01 5.62 -2.97
C HIS A 79 -4.95 4.90 -2.14
N LEU A 80 -5.19 3.64 -1.80
CA LEU A 80 -4.22 2.81 -1.08
C LEU A 80 -3.10 2.39 -2.05
N GLY A 81 -1.89 2.92 -1.86
CA GLY A 81 -0.70 2.56 -2.64
C GLY A 81 0.10 1.40 -2.03
N GLY A 82 -0.20 1.04 -0.78
CA GLY A 82 0.44 -0.08 -0.11
C GLY A 82 0.12 -0.13 1.37
N PHE A 83 0.58 -1.18 2.04
CA PHE A 83 0.35 -1.34 3.47
C PHE A 83 1.35 -2.28 4.14
N TYR A 84 1.45 -2.16 5.47
CA TYR A 84 2.06 -3.15 6.35
C TYR A 84 1.01 -3.67 7.33
N ILE A 85 1.09 -4.95 7.67
CA ILE A 85 0.42 -5.56 8.81
C ILE A 85 1.50 -5.91 9.84
N ILE A 86 1.34 -5.42 11.07
CA ILE A 86 2.31 -5.61 12.15
C ILE A 86 1.67 -6.05 13.46
N ASN A 87 2.47 -6.60 14.36
CA ASN A 87 2.17 -6.75 15.79
C ASN A 87 2.83 -5.63 16.59
N ALA A 88 2.09 -5.01 17.52
CA ALA A 88 2.61 -4.12 18.54
C ALA A 88 1.79 -4.20 19.84
#